data_AF-A0A1H8CVT8-F1
#
_entry.id   AF-A0A1H8CVT8-F1
#
_cell.length_a   1.000
_cell.length_b   1.000
_cell.length_c   1.000
_cell.angle_alpha   90.00
_cell.angle_beta   90.00
_cell.angle_gamma   90.00
#
_symmetry.space_group_name_H-M   'P 1'
#
loop_
_entity.id
_entity.type
_entity.pdbx_description
1 polymer ?
#
loop_
_entity_poly.entity_id
_entity_poly.type
_entity_poly.pdbx_seq_one_letter_code
_entity_poly.pdbx_strand_id
1 'polypeptide(L)'
;MMKYFASLAGALLFIFVFTACSSSGSAIQSQSKTSGSGNQRQDSPNIQVNKNVNKQTLLSAINKSKSSEIPIKRVLYTSYYSIPPRPAGGVWYYTKDDHAGNLEGVAKWEREDMIFVQVPDREYYGYIARPVSLKKQGKEVVQITLKLEKGDWVATKLPPRTIISVAKGSIDPKSVKFRVTTESGENLMAH
;
A
#
# COMPACT_ATOMS: atom_id res chain seq x y z
N MET A 1 -46.87 44.36 -5.55
CA MET A 1 -45.92 45.44 -5.89
C MET A 1 -45.27 45.93 -4.60
N MET A 2 -44.02 45.56 -4.36
CA MET A 2 -43.00 46.34 -3.62
C MET A 2 -41.72 45.52 -3.64
N LYS A 3 -40.70 46.05 -4.31
CA LYS A 3 -39.36 45.48 -4.49
C LYS A 3 -38.43 46.15 -3.49
N TYR A 4 -37.67 45.34 -2.77
CA TYR A 4 -36.67 45.71 -1.75
C TYR A 4 -35.79 44.45 -1.63
N PHE A 5 -34.46 44.44 -1.58
CA PHE A 5 -33.44 45.46 -1.34
C PHE A 5 -32.10 45.00 -1.97
N ALA A 6 -31.28 46.00 -2.28
CA ALA A 6 -29.82 46.03 -2.09
C ALA A 6 -28.92 44.99 -2.79
N SER A 7 -28.33 45.47 -3.88
CA SER A 7 -26.95 45.18 -4.30
C SER A 7 -25.96 45.48 -3.17
N LEU A 8 -25.05 44.56 -2.86
CA LEU A 8 -23.77 44.89 -2.24
C LEU A 8 -22.67 44.02 -2.84
N ALA A 9 -21.78 44.69 -3.57
CA ALA A 9 -20.52 44.14 -4.05
C ALA A 9 -19.56 43.90 -2.89
N GLY A 10 -18.73 42.87 -3.01
CA GLY A 10 -17.68 42.56 -2.05
C GLY A 10 -16.68 41.57 -2.64
N ALA A 11 -15.89 42.03 -3.61
CA ALA A 11 -14.70 41.32 -4.07
C ALA A 11 -13.63 41.38 -2.99
N LEU A 12 -13.06 40.24 -2.59
CA LEU A 12 -11.78 40.21 -1.90
C LEU A 12 -10.98 38.97 -2.34
N LEU A 13 -10.07 39.28 -3.24
CA LEU A 13 -9.02 38.46 -3.82
C LEU A 13 -7.90 38.30 -2.77
N PHE A 14 -7.64 37.09 -2.27
CA PHE A 14 -6.41 36.80 -1.52
C PHE A 14 -5.56 35.82 -2.31
N ILE A 15 -4.57 36.38 -3.00
CA ILE A 15 -3.43 35.66 -3.57
C ILE A 15 -2.39 35.54 -2.45
N PHE A 16 -2.09 34.32 -2.01
CA PHE A 16 -0.88 34.03 -1.25
C PHE A 16 0.05 33.18 -2.12
N VAL A 17 1.04 33.85 -2.71
CA VAL A 17 2.23 33.23 -3.29
C VAL A 17 3.30 33.26 -2.20
N PHE A 18 3.70 32.09 -1.70
CA PHE A 18 4.98 31.93 -1.01
C PHE A 18 5.86 30.99 -1.81
N THR A 19 6.80 31.60 -2.51
CA THR A 19 7.91 30.98 -3.21
C THR A 19 9.11 30.87 -2.27
N ALA A 20 9.86 29.78 -2.48
CA ALA A 20 11.33 29.66 -2.41
C ALA A 20 12.01 29.00 -1.19
N CYS A 21 12.81 27.99 -1.57
CA CYS A 21 14.15 27.58 -1.11
C CYS A 21 14.31 27.05 0.34
N SER A 22 15.06 25.98 0.58
CA SER A 22 16.47 25.84 0.17
C SER A 22 16.94 24.39 0.05
N SER A 23 17.79 24.18 -0.96
CA SER A 23 18.79 23.12 -0.99
C SER A 23 19.86 23.36 0.07
N SER A 24 20.20 22.33 0.84
CA SER A 24 21.45 22.28 1.60
C SER A 24 22.10 20.91 1.38
N GLY A 25 22.96 20.86 0.37
CA GLY A 25 23.98 19.84 0.27
C GLY A 25 25.06 20.11 1.32
N SER A 26 25.52 19.05 1.98
CA SER A 26 26.78 19.04 2.70
C SER A 26 27.48 17.74 2.37
N ALA A 27 28.37 17.85 1.39
CA ALA A 27 29.48 16.92 1.21
C ALA A 27 30.58 17.34 2.20
N ILE A 28 30.99 16.43 3.08
CA ILE A 28 32.32 16.50 3.70
C ILE A 28 32.94 15.11 3.57
N GLN A 29 33.91 15.06 2.66
CA GLN A 29 34.90 14.02 2.50
C GLN A 29 36.16 14.46 3.26
N SER A 30 36.83 13.48 3.88
CA SER A 30 38.29 13.35 3.98
C SER A 30 38.95 13.34 5.37
N GLN A 31 39.70 12.24 5.54
CA GLN A 31 41.08 12.16 6.04
C GLN A 31 41.35 11.97 7.54
N SER A 32 41.68 10.70 7.82
CA SER A 32 42.82 10.20 8.59
C SER A 32 43.94 11.17 9.01
N LYS A 33 44.38 11.09 10.28
CA LYS A 33 45.72 10.60 10.64
C LYS A 33 45.88 10.37 12.15
N THR A 34 46.71 9.37 12.42
CA THR A 34 47.02 8.65 13.65
C THR A 34 48.05 9.33 14.55
N SER A 35 48.00 9.03 15.86
CA SER A 35 49.11 8.62 16.76
C SER A 35 49.20 9.42 18.06
N GLY A 36 48.72 8.87 19.18
CA GLY A 36 49.53 8.29 20.28
C GLY A 36 48.88 8.75 21.61
N SER A 37 48.84 8.05 22.74
CA SER A 37 49.54 6.89 23.31
C SER A 37 48.72 6.45 24.55
N GLY A 38 48.64 5.16 24.87
CA GLY A 38 48.09 4.72 26.18
C GLY A 38 47.40 3.36 26.18
N ASN A 39 48.16 2.32 26.55
CA ASN A 39 47.74 0.93 26.79
C ASN A 39 46.58 0.78 27.79
N GLN A 40 45.61 -0.09 27.49
CA GLN A 40 45.11 -1.08 28.45
C GLN A 40 44.40 -2.25 27.74
N ARG A 41 44.74 -3.46 28.18
CA ARG A 41 44.26 -4.76 27.71
C ARG A 41 42.84 -5.03 28.18
N GLN A 42 41.96 -5.53 27.30
CA GLN A 42 40.90 -6.46 27.71
C GLN A 42 40.32 -7.24 26.52
N ASP A 43 40.61 -8.53 26.53
CA ASP A 43 39.92 -9.71 25.97
C ASP A 43 38.87 -9.53 24.87
N SER A 44 39.27 -9.98 23.68
CA SER A 44 38.40 -10.38 22.57
C SER A 44 37.48 -11.56 22.94
N PRO A 45 36.22 -11.50 22.49
CA PRO A 45 35.68 -12.58 21.68
C PRO A 45 35.51 -12.07 20.24
N ASN A 46 36.26 -12.72 19.35
CA ASN A 46 36.20 -12.56 17.90
C ASN A 46 34.82 -13.01 17.39
N ILE A 47 33.85 -12.10 17.33
CA ILE A 47 32.63 -12.31 16.55
C ILE A 47 32.97 -11.93 15.10
N GLN A 48 33.42 -12.94 14.35
CA GLN A 48 33.41 -12.88 12.90
C GLN A 48 31.95 -12.71 12.44
N VAL A 49 31.58 -11.50 12.04
CA VAL A 49 30.32 -11.24 11.34
C VAL A 49 30.44 -11.87 9.96
N ASN A 50 30.12 -13.16 9.89
CA ASN A 50 30.00 -13.91 8.66
C ASN A 50 28.80 -13.35 7.88
N LYS A 51 29.07 -12.41 6.96
CA LYS A 51 28.13 -11.91 5.95
C LYS A 51 27.82 -13.02 4.94
N ASN A 52 27.11 -14.04 5.40
CA ASN A 52 26.49 -15.03 4.54
C ASN A 52 25.15 -15.47 5.15
N VAL A 53 24.30 -14.47 5.46
CA VAL A 53 22.88 -14.74 5.71
C VAL A 53 22.28 -15.04 4.35
N ASN A 54 22.33 -16.31 3.99
CA ASN A 54 21.70 -16.88 2.82
C ASN A 54 20.24 -16.37 2.76
N LYS A 55 19.86 -15.73 1.64
CA LYS A 55 18.52 -15.19 1.39
C LYS A 55 17.43 -16.27 1.61
N GLN A 56 17.79 -17.54 1.44
CA GLN A 56 16.95 -18.71 1.74
C GLN A 56 16.59 -18.85 3.23
N THR A 57 17.50 -18.52 4.16
CA THR A 57 17.26 -18.64 5.60
C THR A 57 16.31 -17.54 6.11
N LEU A 58 16.37 -16.35 5.50
CA LEU A 58 15.43 -15.27 5.78
C LEU A 58 14.02 -15.59 5.23
N LEU A 59 13.92 -16.22 4.06
CA LEU A 59 12.66 -16.68 3.48
C LEU A 59 12.03 -17.85 4.25
N SER A 60 12.86 -18.78 4.76
CA SER A 60 12.40 -19.90 5.58
C SER A 60 11.98 -19.49 7.00
N ALA A 61 12.55 -18.41 7.56
CA ALA A 61 12.11 -17.86 8.85
C ALA A 61 10.74 -17.15 8.76
N ILE A 62 10.41 -16.54 7.62
CA ILE A 62 9.08 -15.96 7.36
C ILE A 62 8.00 -17.05 7.28
N ASN A 63 8.35 -18.24 6.78
CA ASN A 63 7.44 -19.38 6.66
C ASN A 63 7.10 -20.10 7.98
N LYS A 64 7.75 -19.76 9.10
CA LYS A 64 7.46 -20.35 10.42
C LYS A 64 6.68 -19.41 11.35
N SER A 65 6.14 -18.32 10.80
CA SER A 65 5.16 -17.49 11.49
C SER A 65 3.80 -18.17 11.50
N LYS A 66 3.09 -18.14 12.64
CA LYS A 66 1.68 -18.56 12.70
C LYS A 66 0.89 -17.72 11.70
N SER A 67 0.51 -18.34 10.58
CA SER A 67 -0.34 -17.71 9.57
C SER A 67 -1.79 -17.98 9.93
N SER A 68 -2.61 -16.94 10.02
CA SER A 68 -4.07 -17.08 10.14
C SER A 68 -4.76 -16.51 8.91
N GLU A 69 -5.78 -17.21 8.44
CA GLU A 69 -6.59 -16.76 7.30
C GLU A 69 -7.65 -15.77 7.79
N ILE A 70 -7.81 -14.68 7.04
CA ILE A 70 -8.87 -13.70 7.26
C ILE A 70 -10.01 -14.06 6.29
N PRO A 71 -11.23 -14.30 6.77
CA PRO A 71 -12.37 -14.52 5.90
C PRO A 71 -12.59 -13.30 4.99
N ILE A 72 -12.73 -13.56 3.70
CA ILE A 72 -12.99 -12.52 2.70
C ILE A 72 -14.30 -12.76 1.98
N LYS A 73 -14.94 -11.67 1.57
CA LYS A 73 -16.02 -11.69 0.59
C LYS A 73 -15.57 -10.93 -0.64
N ARG A 74 -15.72 -11.55 -1.80
CA ARG A 74 -15.56 -10.82 -3.05
C ARG A 74 -16.76 -9.91 -3.26
N VAL A 75 -16.49 -8.63 -3.51
CA VAL A 75 -17.55 -7.71 -3.93
C VAL A 75 -17.77 -7.90 -5.42
N LEU A 76 -18.98 -8.33 -5.79
CA LEU A 76 -19.39 -8.45 -7.18
C LEU A 76 -19.94 -7.11 -7.65
N TYR A 77 -19.41 -6.61 -8.75
CA TYR A 77 -19.92 -5.40 -9.41
C TYR A 77 -20.63 -5.80 -10.69
N THR A 78 -21.68 -5.07 -11.02
CA THR A 78 -22.42 -5.24 -12.28
C THR A 78 -21.59 -4.84 -13.50
N SER A 79 -20.59 -3.98 -13.32
CA SER A 79 -19.64 -3.57 -14.36
C SER A 79 -18.23 -3.38 -13.81
N TYR A 80 -17.21 -3.74 -14.60
CA TYR A 80 -15.81 -3.47 -14.27
C TYR A 80 -15.51 -1.97 -14.12
N TYR A 81 -16.29 -1.13 -14.80
CA TYR A 81 -16.16 0.33 -14.76
C TYR A 81 -16.75 0.96 -13.50
N SER A 82 -17.54 0.22 -12.71
CA SER A 82 -18.07 0.70 -11.42
C SER A 82 -16.97 0.93 -10.39
N ILE A 83 -15.78 0.36 -10.61
CA ILE A 83 -14.59 0.63 -9.83
C ILE A 83 -13.64 1.42 -10.74
N PRO A 84 -13.49 2.74 -10.59
CA PRO A 84 -12.55 3.50 -11.40
C PRO A 84 -11.10 3.13 -11.03
N PRO A 85 -10.17 3.14 -12.00
CA PRO A 85 -8.75 2.98 -11.69
C PRO A 85 -8.22 4.18 -10.89
N ARG A 86 -7.22 3.93 -10.04
CA ARG A 86 -6.43 4.97 -9.36
C ARG A 86 -5.24 5.39 -10.23
N PRO A 87 -4.67 6.59 -10.07
CA PRO A 87 -3.50 7.05 -10.84
C PRO A 87 -2.25 6.17 -10.66
N ALA A 88 -2.06 5.59 -9.48
CA ALA A 88 -0.98 4.65 -9.16
C ALA A 88 -1.58 3.27 -8.86
N GLY A 89 -0.77 2.20 -8.97
CA GLY A 89 -1.11 0.90 -8.38
C GLY A 89 -0.83 0.90 -6.88
N GLY A 90 -1.43 -0.05 -6.17
CA GLY A 90 -1.29 -0.15 -4.72
C GLY A 90 -2.44 -0.87 -4.04
N VAL A 91 -2.48 -0.71 -2.72
CA VAL A 91 -3.52 -1.24 -1.83
C VAL A 91 -4.06 -0.10 -0.98
N TRP A 92 -5.37 0.04 -0.93
CA TRP A 92 -6.07 1.03 -0.12
C TRP A 92 -7.04 0.31 0.79
N TYR A 93 -7.03 0.70 2.07
CA TYR A 93 -7.97 0.22 3.07
C TYR A 93 -9.03 1.30 3.28
N TYR A 94 -10.30 0.92 3.21
CA TYR A 94 -11.42 1.82 3.39
C TYR A 94 -12.29 1.38 4.56
N THR A 95 -12.72 2.36 5.32
CA THR A 95 -13.65 2.20 6.44
C THR A 95 -14.89 3.03 6.17
N LYS A 96 -15.90 2.89 7.05
CA LYS A 96 -17.08 3.76 7.04
C LYS A 96 -16.72 5.25 6.95
N ASP A 97 -15.70 5.67 7.68
CA ASP A 97 -15.36 7.09 7.84
C ASP A 97 -14.32 7.58 6.80
N ASP A 98 -13.65 6.67 6.12
CA ASP A 98 -12.64 6.96 5.10
C ASP A 98 -12.78 6.02 3.90
N HIS A 99 -13.59 6.45 2.93
CA HIS A 99 -13.80 5.72 1.68
C HIS A 99 -14.12 6.65 0.51
N ALA A 100 -13.96 6.14 -0.71
CA ALA A 100 -14.35 6.88 -1.91
C ALA A 100 -15.88 6.87 -2.06
N GLY A 101 -16.50 8.02 -2.35
CA GLY A 101 -17.97 8.14 -2.38
C GLY A 101 -18.70 7.20 -3.34
N ASN A 102 -18.02 6.66 -4.37
CA ASN A 102 -18.59 5.64 -5.24
C ASN A 102 -18.77 4.26 -4.57
N LEU A 103 -18.34 4.10 -3.32
CA LEU A 103 -18.47 2.87 -2.52
C LEU A 103 -19.60 2.92 -1.49
N GLU A 104 -20.22 4.09 -1.25
CA GLU A 104 -21.26 4.30 -0.23
C GLU A 104 -22.42 3.28 -0.35
N GLY A 105 -22.92 3.06 -1.58
CA GLY A 105 -24.02 2.13 -1.84
C GLY A 105 -23.63 0.66 -2.03
N VAL A 106 -22.34 0.34 -1.98
CA VAL A 106 -21.82 -1.01 -2.26
C VAL A 106 -21.45 -1.73 -0.97
N ALA A 107 -20.92 -1.00 -0.01
CA ALA A 107 -20.39 -1.56 1.21
C ALA A 107 -21.43 -1.67 2.33
N LYS A 108 -21.29 -2.71 3.15
CA LYS A 108 -22.02 -2.83 4.42
C LYS A 108 -21.17 -2.26 5.54
N TRP A 109 -20.92 -0.95 5.53
CA TRP A 109 -19.98 -0.23 6.42
C TRP A 109 -20.19 -0.42 7.93
N GLU A 110 -21.40 -0.82 8.33
CA GLU A 110 -21.68 -1.17 9.73
C GLU A 110 -21.00 -2.46 10.18
N ARG A 111 -20.65 -3.36 9.25
CA ARG A 111 -20.14 -4.71 9.52
C ARG A 111 -18.86 -5.04 8.80
N GLU A 112 -18.53 -4.30 7.75
CA GLU A 112 -17.46 -4.63 6.82
C GLU A 112 -16.60 -3.41 6.53
N ASP A 113 -15.29 -3.66 6.43
CA ASP A 113 -14.33 -2.74 5.83
C ASP A 113 -13.96 -3.26 4.42
N MET A 114 -13.34 -2.42 3.60
CA MET A 114 -12.98 -2.77 2.23
C MET A 114 -11.50 -2.60 1.95
N ILE A 115 -10.96 -3.47 1.10
CA ILE A 115 -9.61 -3.36 0.56
C ILE A 115 -9.72 -3.24 -0.95
N PHE A 116 -9.26 -2.12 -1.50
CA PHE A 116 -9.10 -1.96 -2.93
C PHE A 116 -7.66 -2.27 -3.32
N VAL A 117 -7.50 -3.09 -4.36
CA VAL A 117 -6.19 -3.51 -4.86
C VAL A 117 -6.13 -3.22 -6.35
N GLN A 118 -5.06 -2.55 -6.79
CA GLN A 118 -4.78 -2.29 -8.21
C GLN A 118 -3.34 -2.69 -8.51
N VAL A 119 -3.14 -3.63 -9.42
CA VAL A 119 -1.80 -4.07 -9.84
C VAL A 119 -1.23 -3.03 -10.82
N PRO A 120 -0.04 -2.47 -10.56
CA PRO A 120 0.55 -1.46 -11.43
C PRO A 120 1.25 -2.03 -12.68
N ASP A 121 1.63 -3.31 -12.68
CA ASP A 121 2.41 -3.86 -13.78
C ASP A 121 1.62 -3.86 -15.10
N ARG A 122 2.26 -3.30 -16.14
CA ARG A 122 1.68 -3.16 -17.47
C ARG A 122 1.47 -4.49 -18.17
N GLU A 123 2.23 -5.53 -17.82
CA GLU A 123 2.04 -6.85 -18.43
C GLU A 123 0.65 -7.43 -18.13
N TYR A 124 0.04 -7.03 -17.01
CA TYR A 124 -1.28 -7.48 -16.59
C TYR A 124 -2.42 -6.55 -17.00
N TYR A 125 -2.18 -5.52 -17.81
CA TYR A 125 -3.25 -4.66 -18.30
C TYR A 125 -4.24 -5.46 -19.16
N GLY A 126 -5.54 -5.22 -18.96
CA GLY A 126 -6.61 -6.03 -19.57
C GLY A 126 -6.91 -7.35 -18.85
N TYR A 127 -6.21 -7.66 -17.75
CA TYR A 127 -6.54 -8.80 -16.91
C TYR A 127 -7.64 -8.43 -15.89
N ILE A 128 -8.28 -9.46 -15.35
CA ILE A 128 -9.22 -9.40 -14.24
C ILE A 128 -8.49 -9.89 -13.00
N ALA A 129 -8.47 -9.08 -11.94
CA ALA A 129 -7.98 -9.49 -10.63
C ALA A 129 -9.12 -10.13 -9.81
N ARG A 130 -8.93 -11.39 -9.42
CA ARG A 130 -9.83 -12.11 -8.52
C ARG A 130 -9.12 -12.39 -7.19
N PRO A 131 -9.66 -11.96 -6.05
CA PRO A 131 -9.08 -12.30 -4.76
C PRO A 131 -9.29 -13.78 -4.47
N VAL A 132 -8.22 -14.46 -4.08
CA VAL A 132 -8.21 -15.89 -3.74
C VAL A 132 -8.17 -16.06 -2.23
N SER A 133 -7.27 -15.35 -1.54
CA SER A 133 -7.16 -15.42 -0.08
C SER A 133 -6.51 -14.18 0.52
N LEU A 134 -6.69 -14.03 1.83
CA LEU A 134 -6.10 -12.97 2.65
C LEU A 134 -5.56 -13.60 3.93
N LYS A 135 -4.25 -13.49 4.17
CA LYS A 135 -3.58 -14.19 5.29
C LYS A 135 -2.74 -13.22 6.09
N LYS A 136 -2.87 -13.22 7.42
CA LYS A 136 -1.92 -12.56 8.31
C LYS A 136 -0.69 -13.43 8.43
N GLN A 137 0.48 -12.88 8.09
CA GLN A 137 1.78 -13.50 8.29
C GLN A 137 2.47 -12.79 9.44
N GLY A 138 2.29 -13.31 10.65
CA GLY A 138 2.76 -12.66 11.87
C GLY A 138 1.92 -11.43 12.23
N LYS A 139 2.55 -10.43 12.85
CA LYS A 139 1.87 -9.21 13.32
C LYS A 139 1.83 -8.08 12.29
N GLU A 140 2.77 -8.08 11.35
CA GLU A 140 3.07 -6.90 10.53
C GLU A 140 2.74 -7.06 9.05
N VAL A 141 2.40 -8.26 8.58
CA VAL A 141 2.18 -8.52 7.15
C VAL A 141 0.80 -9.13 6.93
N VAL A 142 0.07 -8.55 5.97
CA VAL A 142 -1.14 -9.13 5.41
C VAL A 142 -0.87 -9.47 3.95
N GLN A 143 -0.85 -10.76 3.62
CA GLN A 143 -0.70 -11.24 2.26
C GLN A 143 -2.07 -11.34 1.57
N ILE A 144 -2.21 -10.66 0.44
CA ILE A 144 -3.34 -10.75 -0.48
C ILE A 144 -2.91 -11.62 -1.65
N THR A 145 -3.57 -12.77 -1.85
CA THR A 145 -3.33 -13.60 -3.03
C THR A 145 -4.39 -13.30 -4.08
N LEU A 146 -3.96 -12.95 -5.29
CA LEU A 146 -4.81 -12.69 -6.44
C LEU A 146 -4.61 -13.74 -7.53
N LYS A 147 -5.68 -14.06 -8.23
CA LYS A 147 -5.64 -14.74 -9.53
C LYS A 147 -5.87 -13.70 -10.62
N LEU A 148 -4.98 -13.67 -11.61
CA LEU A 148 -5.06 -12.78 -12.76
C LEU A 148 -5.48 -13.58 -13.99
N GLU A 149 -6.61 -13.22 -14.58
CA GLU A 149 -7.16 -13.91 -15.77
C GLU A 149 -7.36 -12.91 -16.89
N LYS A 150 -6.99 -13.25 -18.14
CA LYS A 150 -7.33 -12.40 -19.29
C LYS A 150 -8.85 -12.27 -19.40
N GLY A 151 -9.34 -11.05 -19.52
CA GLY A 151 -10.76 -10.77 -19.69
C GLY A 151 -11.03 -10.21 -21.08
N ASP A 152 -11.80 -10.92 -21.90
CA ASP A 152 -12.13 -10.50 -23.27
C ASP A 152 -12.89 -9.17 -23.33
N TRP A 153 -13.56 -8.80 -22.24
CA TRP A 153 -14.42 -7.61 -22.11
C TRP A 153 -13.76 -6.46 -21.37
N VAL A 154 -12.56 -6.65 -20.84
CA VAL A 154 -11.82 -5.59 -20.14
C VAL A 154 -11.09 -4.78 -21.19
N ALA A 155 -11.28 -3.46 -21.19
CA ALA A 155 -10.47 -2.60 -22.04
C ALA A 155 -8.99 -2.93 -21.79
N THR A 156 -8.29 -3.34 -22.84
CA THR A 156 -6.90 -3.87 -22.83
C THR A 156 -5.86 -2.89 -22.27
N LYS A 157 -6.28 -1.70 -21.88
CA LYS A 157 -5.45 -0.58 -21.43
C LYS A 157 -5.63 -0.22 -19.95
N LEU A 158 -6.46 -0.95 -19.21
CA LEU A 158 -6.67 -0.67 -17.79
C LEU A 158 -5.92 -1.67 -16.90
N PRO A 159 -5.32 -1.20 -15.78
CA PRO A 159 -4.72 -2.08 -14.79
C PRO A 159 -5.80 -2.98 -14.17
N PRO A 160 -5.45 -4.24 -13.82
CA PRO A 160 -6.37 -5.14 -13.17
C PRO A 160 -6.58 -4.68 -11.72
N ARG A 161 -7.82 -4.67 -11.28
CA ARG A 161 -8.19 -4.18 -9.95
C ARG A 161 -9.38 -4.91 -9.37
N THR A 162 -9.48 -4.90 -8.05
CA THR A 162 -10.53 -5.62 -7.33
C THR A 162 -10.80 -4.98 -5.97
N ILE A 163 -11.97 -5.29 -5.40
CA ILE A 163 -12.34 -4.91 -4.04
C ILE A 163 -12.67 -6.17 -3.24
N ILE A 164 -12.11 -6.22 -2.04
CA ILE A 164 -12.26 -7.30 -1.08
C ILE A 164 -13.01 -6.72 0.13
N SER A 165 -14.11 -7.33 0.52
CA SER A 165 -14.78 -7.04 1.78
C SER A 165 -14.21 -7.95 2.88
N VAL A 166 -13.93 -7.35 4.03
CA VAL A 166 -13.44 -8.01 5.25
C VAL A 166 -14.30 -7.61 6.44
N ALA A 167 -14.31 -8.41 7.49
CA ALA A 167 -15.01 -8.02 8.72
C ALA A 167 -14.44 -6.70 9.27
N LYS A 168 -15.32 -5.82 9.75
CA LYS A 168 -14.94 -4.52 10.31
C LYS A 168 -13.93 -4.69 11.44
N GLY A 169 -12.85 -3.91 11.41
CA GLY A 169 -11.78 -3.94 12.40
C GLY A 169 -10.92 -5.21 12.40
N SER A 170 -11.08 -6.11 11.41
CA SER A 170 -10.28 -7.34 11.32
C SER A 170 -8.81 -7.09 10.98
N ILE A 171 -8.49 -5.93 10.42
CA ILE A 171 -7.15 -5.48 10.08
C ILE A 171 -7.00 -4.06 10.64
N ASP A 172 -5.89 -3.80 11.32
CA ASP A 172 -5.47 -2.44 11.62
C ASP A 172 -4.50 -1.99 10.51
N PRO A 173 -4.94 -1.12 9.57
CA PRO A 173 -4.13 -0.72 8.43
C PRO A 173 -2.89 0.08 8.82
N LYS A 174 -2.81 0.60 10.06
CA LYS A 174 -1.66 1.37 10.54
C LYS A 174 -0.53 0.48 11.04
N SER A 175 -0.81 -0.76 11.40
CA SER A 175 0.18 -1.72 11.94
C SER A 175 0.59 -2.81 10.96
N VAL A 176 0.00 -2.85 9.76
CA VAL A 176 0.30 -3.88 8.76
C VAL A 176 0.85 -3.30 7.46
N LYS A 177 1.69 -4.08 6.80
CA LYS A 177 2.11 -3.91 5.41
C LYS A 177 1.38 -4.93 4.56
N PHE A 178 0.79 -4.46 3.47
CA PHE A 178 0.17 -5.35 2.49
C PHE A 178 1.22 -5.91 1.53
N ARG A 179 1.20 -7.22 1.33
CA ARG A 179 1.95 -7.91 0.28
C ARG A 179 0.96 -8.51 -0.69
N VAL A 180 1.05 -8.19 -1.97
CA VAL A 180 0.12 -8.76 -2.98
C VAL A 180 0.88 -9.72 -3.86
N THR A 181 0.38 -10.95 -3.98
CA THR A 181 1.02 -11.99 -4.78
C THR A 181 0.04 -12.71 -5.69
N THR A 182 0.57 -13.36 -6.72
CA THR A 182 -0.18 -14.40 -7.46
C THR A 182 -0.27 -15.69 -6.64
N GLU A 183 -1.03 -16.68 -7.15
CA GLU A 183 -1.08 -18.04 -6.59
C GLU A 183 0.28 -18.76 -6.65
N SER A 184 1.15 -18.42 -7.60
CA SER A 184 2.52 -18.94 -7.69
C SER A 184 3.52 -18.23 -6.76
N GLY A 185 3.08 -17.18 -6.05
CA GLY A 185 3.90 -16.42 -5.11
C GLY A 185 4.69 -15.25 -5.72
N GLU A 186 4.48 -14.95 -7.00
CA GLU A 186 5.03 -13.77 -7.66
C GLU A 186 4.54 -12.49 -6.97
N ASN A 187 5.42 -11.50 -6.78
CA ASN A 187 5.06 -10.24 -6.14
C ASN A 187 4.51 -9.23 -7.16
N LEU A 188 3.27 -8.80 -6.96
CA LEU A 188 2.54 -7.91 -7.88
C LEU A 188 2.70 -6.41 -7.56
N MET A 189 3.45 -6.05 -6.52
CA MET A 189 3.60 -4.65 -6.06
C MET A 189 5.06 -4.18 -6.02
N ALA A 190 5.98 -4.95 -6.59
CA ALA A 190 7.39 -4.57 -6.65
C ALA A 190 7.64 -3.63 -7.83
N HIS A 191 8.18 -2.44 -7.54
CA HIS A 191 8.85 -1.56 -8.49
C HIS A 191 10.25 -1.26 -7.97
#